data_AF-A0A2D7ASL6-F1
#
_entry.id   AF-A0A2D7ASL6-F1
#
_cell.length_a   1.000
_cell.length_b   1.000
_cell.length_c   1.000
_cell.angle_alpha   90.00
_cell.angle_beta   90.00
_cell.angle_gamma   90.00
#
_symmetry.space_group_name_H-M   'P 1'
#
loop_
_entity.id
_entity.type
_entity.pdbx_description
1 polymer ?
#
loop_
_entity_poly.entity_id
_entity_poly.type
_entity_poly.pdbx_seq_one_letter_code
_entity_poly.pdbx_strand_id
1 'polypeptide(L)'
;MLYLVERQVCIALDSHIVATSLKVSRNQAVEHSNLARSLERMMDHAHQMANIITDNSMIKLDAKQVPFLQLSMWKIAIKKLMINLRTRNSHEIEEARLELKQAQNQISVFEEELISEGKLSNSEMMIFRLSESVRRLCAYARDFGEVLLNLKLYDEIIVRKKAD
;
A
#
# COMPACT_ATOMS: atom_id res chain seq x y z
N MET A 1 -20.01 3.41 5.09
CA MET A 1 -19.65 2.41 6.12
C MET A 1 -18.22 2.77 6.54
N LEU A 2 -18.00 3.27 7.76
CA LEU A 2 -16.63 3.55 8.25
C LEU A 2 -15.95 2.22 8.55
N TYR A 3 -14.73 2.04 8.06
CA TYR A 3 -13.95 0.83 8.28
C TYR A 3 -13.58 0.67 9.76
N LEU A 4 -13.34 -0.57 10.21
CA LEU A 4 -13.21 -0.91 11.63
C LEU A 4 -12.05 -0.14 12.28
N VAL A 5 -10.95 0.03 11.55
CA VAL A 5 -9.77 0.77 12.03
C VAL A 5 -10.00 2.28 11.99
N GLU A 6 -10.61 2.82 10.94
CA GLU A 6 -10.98 4.24 10.90
C GLU A 6 -11.89 4.60 12.08
N ARG A 7 -12.84 3.72 12.42
CA ARG A 7 -13.75 3.90 13.55
C ARG A 7 -13.00 3.91 14.87
N GLN A 8 -12.05 2.98 15.06
CA GLN A 8 -11.22 2.93 16.26
C GLN A 8 -10.33 4.19 16.39
N VAL A 9 -9.78 4.68 15.28
CA VAL A 9 -8.96 5.91 15.28
C VAL A 9 -9.81 7.16 15.52
N CYS A 10 -11.01 7.26 14.94
CA CYS A 10 -11.96 8.33 15.24
C CYS A 10 -12.34 8.35 16.73
N ILE A 11 -12.67 7.20 17.32
CA ILE A 11 -12.99 7.10 18.76
C ILE A 11 -11.79 7.52 19.62
N ALA A 12 -10.57 7.13 19.23
CA ALA A 12 -9.35 7.53 19.93
C ALA A 12 -9.05 9.03 19.82
N LEU A 13 -9.42 9.65 18.69
CA LEU A 13 -9.23 11.08 18.41
C LEU A 13 -10.28 11.99 19.04
N ASP A 14 -11.52 11.53 19.17
CA ASP A 14 -12.61 12.27 19.82
C ASP A 14 -12.44 12.34 21.34
N SER A 15 -11.64 11.44 21.93
CA SER A 15 -11.28 11.48 23.35
C SER A 15 -9.94 12.18 23.59
N HIS A 16 -10.00 13.41 24.11
CA HIS A 16 -8.81 14.19 24.50
C HIS A 16 -7.92 13.46 25.52
N ILE A 17 -8.51 12.62 26.36
CA ILE A 17 -7.81 11.80 27.37
C ILE A 17 -6.98 10.71 26.68
N VAL A 18 -7.52 10.07 25.64
CA VAL A 18 -6.83 9.01 24.89
C VAL A 18 -5.68 9.57 24.08
N ALA A 19 -5.89 10.70 23.37
CA ALA A 19 -4.83 11.38 22.63
C ALA A 19 -3.65 11.80 23.54
N THR A 20 -3.97 12.35 24.72
CA THR A 20 -2.98 12.76 25.73
C THR A 20 -2.24 11.55 26.32
N SER A 21 -2.94 10.45 26.58
CA SER A 21 -2.36 9.20 27.11
C SER A 21 -1.46 8.49 26.09
N LEU A 22 -1.81 8.55 24.80
CA LEU A 22 -1.00 7.98 23.71
C LEU A 22 0.18 8.88 23.32
N LYS A 23 0.25 10.13 23.82
CA LYS A 23 1.24 11.16 23.42
C LYS A 23 1.26 11.41 21.91
N VAL A 24 0.12 11.24 21.24
CA VAL A 24 -0.02 11.42 19.79
C VAL A 24 -0.81 12.70 19.52
N SER A 25 -0.27 13.57 18.67
CA SER A 25 -0.99 14.75 18.19
C SER A 25 -2.15 14.36 17.26
N ARG A 26 -3.17 15.23 17.14
CA ARG A 26 -4.30 15.00 16.22
C ARG A 26 -3.83 14.68 14.79
N ASN A 27 -2.82 15.39 14.29
CA ASN A 27 -2.27 15.16 12.96
C ASN A 27 -1.57 13.81 12.83
N GLN A 28 -0.72 13.44 13.81
CA GLN A 28 -0.07 12.12 13.81
C GLN A 28 -1.11 10.99 13.87
N ALA A 29 -2.19 11.14 14.62
CA ALA A 29 -3.25 10.14 14.69
C ALA A 29 -4.04 10.03 13.36
N VAL A 30 -4.27 11.14 12.66
CA VAL A 30 -4.82 11.10 11.29
C VAL A 30 -3.89 10.32 10.35
N GLU A 31 -2.58 10.57 10.40
CA GLU A 31 -1.64 9.82 9.58
C GLU A 31 -1.58 8.33 9.96
N HIS A 32 -1.65 7.97 11.24
CA HIS A 32 -1.79 6.58 11.65
C HIS A 32 -3.07 5.91 11.12
N SER A 33 -4.19 6.65 11.05
CA SER A 33 -5.41 6.20 10.37
C SER A 33 -5.16 5.93 8.89
N ASN A 34 -4.45 6.85 8.21
CA ASN A 34 -4.12 6.71 6.80
C ASN A 34 -3.22 5.49 6.53
N LEU A 35 -2.23 5.22 7.40
CA LEU A 35 -1.40 4.01 7.33
C LEU A 35 -2.25 2.74 7.42
N ALA A 36 -3.14 2.67 8.41
CA ALA A 36 -3.99 1.50 8.59
C ALA A 36 -4.96 1.29 7.43
N ARG A 37 -5.56 2.37 6.92
CA ARG A 37 -6.41 2.33 5.73
C ARG A 37 -5.66 1.79 4.51
N SER A 38 -4.41 2.20 4.29
CA SER A 38 -3.61 1.66 3.18
C SER A 38 -3.35 0.16 3.34
N LEU A 39 -3.11 -0.33 4.56
CA LEU A 39 -2.97 -1.77 4.86
C LEU A 39 -4.27 -2.54 4.61
N GLU A 40 -5.41 -2.00 5.04
CA GLU A 40 -6.72 -2.59 4.81
C GLU A 40 -7.02 -2.73 3.31
N ARG A 41 -6.84 -1.66 2.52
CA ARG A 41 -7.05 -1.73 1.07
C ARG A 41 -6.11 -2.72 0.38
N MET A 42 -4.87 -2.87 0.86
CA MET A 42 -3.98 -3.91 0.37
C MET A 42 -4.49 -5.32 0.71
N MET A 43 -5.05 -5.51 1.91
CA MET A 43 -5.65 -6.79 2.32
C MET A 43 -6.86 -7.16 1.46
N ASP A 44 -7.71 -6.19 1.12
CA ASP A 44 -8.87 -6.40 0.23
C ASP A 44 -8.43 -6.95 -1.14
N HIS A 45 -7.37 -6.40 -1.73
CA HIS A 45 -6.83 -6.92 -2.99
C HIS A 45 -6.14 -8.28 -2.82
N ALA A 46 -5.46 -8.54 -1.71
CA ALA A 46 -4.91 -9.86 -1.43
C ALA A 46 -6.04 -10.92 -1.33
N HIS A 47 -7.17 -10.57 -0.72
CA HIS A 47 -8.35 -11.42 -0.68
C HIS A 47 -8.95 -11.62 -2.08
N GLN A 48 -9.09 -10.55 -2.86
CA GLN A 48 -9.57 -10.62 -4.24
C GLN A 48 -8.70 -11.56 -5.09
N MET A 49 -7.37 -11.47 -4.98
CA MET A 49 -6.44 -12.37 -5.66
C MET A 49 -6.65 -13.83 -5.25
N ALA A 50 -6.85 -14.10 -3.95
CA ALA A 50 -7.11 -15.46 -3.47
C ALA A 50 -8.41 -16.03 -4.08
N ASN A 51 -9.46 -15.22 -4.19
CA ASN A 51 -10.72 -15.63 -4.83
C ASN A 51 -10.50 -15.92 -6.32
N ILE A 52 -9.81 -15.03 -7.06
CA ILE A 52 -9.52 -15.23 -8.48
C ILE A 52 -8.76 -16.53 -8.72
N ILE A 53 -7.75 -16.83 -7.89
CA ILE A 53 -6.96 -18.07 -8.01
C ILE A 53 -7.82 -19.31 -7.71
N THR A 54 -8.66 -19.24 -6.68
CA THR A 54 -9.55 -20.35 -6.29
C THR A 54 -10.55 -20.67 -7.40
N ASP A 55 -11.15 -19.63 -7.99
CA ASP A 55 -12.14 -19.75 -9.07
C ASP A 55 -11.53 -20.26 -10.39
N ASN A 56 -10.20 -20.20 -10.54
CA ASN A 56 -9.48 -20.50 -11.79
C ASN A 56 -8.32 -21.48 -11.57
N SER A 57 -8.47 -22.42 -10.64
CA SER A 57 -7.42 -23.35 -10.16
C SER A 57 -6.73 -24.21 -11.23
N MET A 58 -7.31 -24.32 -12.44
CA MET A 58 -6.77 -25.12 -13.55
C MET A 58 -5.78 -24.33 -14.45
N ILE A 59 -5.69 -23.01 -14.29
CA ILE A 59 -4.81 -22.15 -15.10
C ILE A 59 -3.41 -22.12 -14.48
N LYS A 60 -2.39 -22.44 -15.27
CA LYS A 60 -0.98 -22.39 -14.81
C LYS A 60 -0.49 -20.95 -14.76
N LEU A 61 0.10 -20.58 -13.63
CA LEU A 61 0.72 -19.27 -13.41
C LEU A 61 2.24 -19.40 -13.51
N ASP A 62 2.89 -18.48 -14.24
CA ASP A 62 4.35 -18.39 -14.27
C ASP A 62 4.84 -17.26 -13.34
N ALA A 63 5.49 -17.64 -12.24
CA ALA A 63 6.04 -16.70 -11.27
C ALA A 63 7.12 -15.76 -11.85
N LYS A 64 7.67 -16.07 -13.03
CA LYS A 64 8.67 -15.25 -13.72
C LYS A 64 8.07 -14.22 -14.67
N GLN A 65 6.74 -14.13 -14.76
CA GLN A 65 6.05 -13.18 -15.63
C GLN A 65 5.37 -12.05 -14.84
N VAL A 66 4.98 -10.99 -15.54
CA VAL A 66 4.09 -9.97 -15.00
C VAL A 66 2.72 -10.62 -14.72
N PRO A 67 2.08 -10.37 -13.56
CA PRO A 67 2.43 -9.39 -12.52
C PRO A 67 3.24 -9.96 -11.33
N PHE A 68 3.67 -11.22 -11.38
CA PHE A 68 4.27 -11.92 -10.22
C PHE A 68 5.68 -11.43 -9.87
N LEU A 69 6.45 -10.96 -10.86
CA LEU A 69 7.70 -10.24 -10.61
C LEU A 69 7.43 -8.98 -9.79
N GLN A 70 6.43 -8.20 -10.15
CA GLN A 70 6.06 -6.96 -9.45
C GLN A 70 5.43 -7.23 -8.09
N LEU A 71 4.72 -8.35 -7.93
CA LEU A 71 4.26 -8.79 -6.61
C LEU A 71 5.45 -9.06 -5.67
N SER A 72 6.53 -9.63 -6.19
CA SER A 72 7.77 -9.84 -5.44
C SER A 72 8.45 -8.51 -5.09
N MET A 73 8.48 -7.55 -6.01
CA MET A 73 8.96 -6.18 -5.74
C MET A 73 8.13 -5.50 -4.66
N TRP A 74 6.80 -5.57 -4.75
CA TRP A 74 5.89 -5.03 -3.75
C TRP A 74 6.18 -5.62 -2.36
N LYS A 75 6.37 -6.94 -2.25
CA LYS A 75 6.67 -7.62 -0.99
C LYS A 75 7.95 -7.07 -0.34
N ILE A 76 8.99 -6.81 -1.13
CA ILE A 76 10.26 -6.25 -0.64
C ILE A 76 10.05 -4.80 -0.18
N ALA A 77 9.42 -3.98 -1.02
CA ALA A 77 9.16 -2.58 -0.74
C ALA A 77 8.26 -2.38 0.49
N ILE A 78 7.15 -3.11 0.62
CA ILE A 78 6.26 -2.98 1.79
C ILE A 78 6.97 -3.40 3.08
N LYS A 79 7.82 -4.44 3.04
CA LYS A 79 8.63 -4.82 4.21
C LYS A 79 9.57 -3.68 4.63
N LYS A 80 10.22 -3.02 3.66
CA LYS A 80 11.09 -1.86 3.90
C LYS A 80 10.31 -0.68 4.48
N LEU A 81 9.12 -0.39 3.95
CA LEU A 81 8.23 0.64 4.49
C LEU A 81 7.75 0.33 5.91
N MET A 82 7.40 -0.93 6.20
CA MET A 82 7.00 -1.37 7.55
C MET A 82 8.12 -1.21 8.57
N ILE A 83 9.38 -1.49 8.21
CA ILE A 83 10.54 -1.21 9.08
C ILE A 83 10.66 0.31 9.34
N ASN A 84 10.37 1.12 8.32
CA ASN A 84 10.45 2.57 8.37
C ASN A 84 9.33 3.27 9.18
N LEU A 85 8.32 2.55 9.65
CA LEU A 85 7.45 3.00 10.75
C LEU A 85 8.26 3.41 11.99
N ARG A 86 9.36 2.69 12.25
CA ARG A 86 10.22 2.90 13.42
C ARG A 86 11.47 3.70 13.09
N THR A 87 12.16 3.37 12.00
CA THR A 87 13.48 3.97 11.69
C THR A 87 13.40 5.37 11.10
N ARG A 88 12.27 5.73 10.47
CA ARG A 88 12.04 7.06 9.87
C ARG A 88 13.13 7.50 8.88
N ASN A 89 13.72 6.55 8.13
CA ASN A 89 14.71 6.85 7.12
C ASN A 89 14.03 7.32 5.83
N SER A 90 14.08 8.62 5.55
CA SER A 90 13.42 9.22 4.39
C SER A 90 13.99 8.76 3.07
N HIS A 91 15.30 8.44 3.00
CA HIS A 91 15.92 7.94 1.78
C HIS A 91 15.39 6.54 1.43
N GLU A 92 15.34 5.65 2.41
CA GLU A 92 14.78 4.30 2.22
C GLU A 92 13.30 4.31 1.87
N ILE A 93 12.52 5.22 2.48
CA ILE A 93 11.10 5.38 2.16
C ILE A 93 10.93 5.81 0.70
N GLU A 94 11.68 6.83 0.25
CA GLU A 94 11.56 7.33 -1.11
C GLU A 94 12.04 6.31 -2.14
N GLU A 95 13.15 5.61 -1.86
CA GLU A 95 13.64 4.52 -2.71
C GLU A 95 12.56 3.44 -2.90
N ALA A 96 11.92 2.98 -1.81
CA ALA A 96 10.83 2.02 -1.89
C ALA A 96 9.63 2.56 -2.70
N ARG A 97 9.29 3.85 -2.55
CA ARG A 97 8.21 4.48 -3.34
C ARG A 97 8.52 4.55 -4.83
N LEU A 98 9.78 4.77 -5.19
CA LEU A 98 10.24 4.77 -6.58
C LEU A 98 10.21 3.37 -7.19
N GLU A 99 10.67 2.35 -6.46
CA GLU A 99 10.57 0.94 -6.88
C GLU A 99 9.11 0.55 -7.16
N LEU A 100 8.19 0.92 -6.26
CA LEU A 100 6.77 0.66 -6.43
C LEU A 100 6.17 1.42 -7.63
N LYS A 101 6.61 2.66 -7.88
CA LYS A 101 6.20 3.44 -9.05
C LYS A 101 6.62 2.76 -10.35
N GLN A 102 7.86 2.27 -10.38
CA GLN A 102 8.38 1.51 -11.52
C GLN A 102 7.57 0.22 -11.73
N ALA A 103 7.27 -0.52 -10.66
CA ALA A 103 6.44 -1.73 -10.73
C ALA A 103 5.04 -1.43 -11.30
N GLN A 104 4.40 -0.33 -10.88
CA GLN A 104 3.10 0.08 -11.43
C GLN A 104 3.18 0.37 -12.94
N ASN A 105 4.21 1.11 -13.38
CA ASN A 105 4.36 1.45 -14.78
C ASN A 105 4.56 0.19 -15.64
N GLN A 106 5.35 -0.78 -15.17
CA GLN A 106 5.54 -2.05 -15.87
C GLN A 106 4.22 -2.85 -15.97
N ILE A 107 3.40 -2.86 -14.92
CA ILE A 107 2.09 -3.53 -14.97
C ILE A 107 1.15 -2.78 -15.92
N SER A 108 1.12 -1.45 -15.92
CA SER A 108 0.27 -0.68 -16.83
C SER A 108 0.60 -0.96 -18.30
N VAL A 109 1.88 -1.01 -18.66
CA VAL A 109 2.31 -1.37 -20.03
C VAL A 109 1.86 -2.77 -20.40
N PHE A 110 2.05 -3.74 -19.50
CA PHE A 110 1.58 -5.11 -19.71
C PHE A 110 0.04 -5.19 -19.87
N GLU A 111 -0.72 -4.44 -19.07
CA GLU A 111 -2.18 -4.40 -19.16
C GLU A 111 -2.65 -3.80 -20.51
N GLU A 112 -1.97 -2.75 -20.99
CA GLU A 112 -2.24 -2.14 -22.30
C GLU A 112 -1.93 -3.10 -23.46
N GLU A 113 -0.79 -3.79 -23.40
CA GLU A 113 -0.41 -4.82 -24.37
C GLU A 113 -1.44 -5.95 -24.42
N LEU A 114 -1.83 -6.48 -23.26
CA LEU A 114 -2.80 -7.57 -23.16
C LEU A 114 -4.17 -7.18 -23.74
N ILE A 115 -4.66 -5.96 -23.48
CA ILE A 115 -5.91 -5.46 -24.06
C ILE A 115 -5.79 -5.27 -25.58
N SER A 116 -4.62 -4.84 -26.07
CA SER A 116 -4.39 -4.56 -27.49
C SER A 116 -4.49 -5.81 -28.38
N GLU A 117 -4.30 -7.00 -27.81
CA GLU A 117 -4.40 -8.30 -28.49
C GLU A 117 -5.85 -8.72 -28.81
N GLY A 118 -6.86 -7.95 -28.34
CA GLY A 118 -8.26 -8.10 -28.70
C GLY A 118 -9.06 -8.94 -27.72
N LYS A 119 -9.65 -10.06 -28.18
CA LYS A 119 -10.50 -10.89 -27.32
C LYS A 119 -9.64 -11.72 -26.36
N LEU A 120 -9.63 -11.32 -25.09
CA LEU A 120 -8.99 -12.07 -24.02
C LEU A 120 -9.64 -13.44 -23.83
N SER A 121 -8.82 -14.49 -23.84
CA SER A 121 -9.17 -15.80 -23.32
C SER A 121 -9.46 -15.74 -21.81
N ASN A 122 -10.07 -16.80 -21.26
CA ASN A 122 -10.32 -16.89 -19.82
C ASN A 122 -9.03 -16.79 -18.99
N SER A 123 -7.93 -17.35 -19.50
CA SER A 123 -6.61 -17.28 -18.85
C SER A 123 -6.06 -15.86 -18.85
N GLU A 124 -6.13 -15.16 -19.98
CA GLU A 124 -5.66 -13.78 -20.07
C GLU A 124 -6.52 -12.83 -19.23
N MET A 125 -7.83 -13.05 -19.19
CA MET A 125 -8.74 -12.30 -18.31
C MET A 125 -8.44 -12.52 -16.83
N MET A 126 -8.09 -13.75 -16.42
CA MET A 126 -7.63 -14.05 -15.07
C MET A 126 -6.35 -13.27 -14.76
N ILE A 127 -5.35 -13.34 -15.65
CA ILE A 127 -4.06 -12.65 -15.48
C ILE A 127 -4.25 -11.13 -15.42
N PHE A 128 -5.12 -10.56 -16.24
CA PHE A 128 -5.46 -9.14 -16.21
C PHE A 128 -6.05 -8.71 -14.84
N ARG A 129 -6.96 -9.51 -14.28
CA ARG A 129 -7.53 -9.21 -12.96
C ARG A 129 -6.49 -9.30 -11.84
N LEU A 130 -5.59 -10.29 -11.93
CA LEU A 130 -4.47 -10.40 -11.00
C LEU A 130 -3.50 -9.23 -11.14
N SER A 131 -3.21 -8.78 -12.37
CA SER A 131 -2.31 -7.65 -12.61
C SER A 131 -2.86 -6.36 -12.04
N GLU A 132 -4.17 -6.12 -12.19
CA GLU A 132 -4.85 -4.97 -11.61
C GLU A 132 -4.70 -4.96 -10.09
N SER A 133 -4.96 -6.12 -9.45
CA SER A 133 -4.83 -6.26 -8.00
C SER A 133 -3.38 -5.99 -7.54
N VAL A 134 -2.37 -6.51 -8.23
CA VAL A 134 -0.96 -6.24 -7.91
C VAL A 134 -0.62 -4.77 -8.13
N ARG A 135 -1.13 -4.13 -9.19
CA ARG A 135 -0.91 -2.69 -9.44
C ARG A 135 -1.52 -1.84 -8.33
N ARG A 136 -2.66 -2.25 -7.77
CA ARG A 136 -3.30 -1.61 -6.60
C ARG A 136 -2.54 -1.82 -5.31
N LEU A 137 -2.02 -3.03 -5.07
CA LEU A 137 -1.09 -3.30 -3.96
C LEU A 137 0.10 -2.31 -3.99
N CYS A 138 0.70 -2.13 -5.17
CA CYS A 138 1.79 -1.17 -5.34
C CYS A 138 1.34 0.28 -5.09
N ALA A 139 0.16 0.67 -5.56
CA ALA A 139 -0.39 2.01 -5.33
C ALA A 139 -0.54 2.31 -3.84
N TYR A 140 -1.23 1.43 -3.10
CA TYR A 140 -1.49 1.64 -1.69
C TYR A 140 -0.24 1.52 -0.81
N ALA A 141 0.76 0.72 -1.23
CA ALA A 141 2.07 0.74 -0.58
C ALA A 141 2.82 2.08 -0.81
N ARG A 142 2.67 2.72 -1.98
CA ARG A 142 3.25 4.06 -2.21
C ARG A 142 2.57 5.13 -1.36
N ASP A 143 1.25 5.08 -1.25
CA ASP A 143 0.48 5.96 -0.37
C ASP A 143 0.92 5.76 1.09
N PHE A 144 1.12 4.52 1.52
CA PHE A 144 1.68 4.21 2.83
C PHE A 144 3.05 4.88 3.03
N GLY A 145 3.94 4.82 2.04
CA GLY A 145 5.23 5.51 2.08
C GLY A 145 5.10 7.03 2.18
N GLU A 146 4.16 7.65 1.46
CA GLU A 146 3.88 9.09 1.57
C GLU A 146 3.46 9.49 2.99
N VAL A 147 2.58 8.70 3.59
CA VAL A 147 2.12 8.93 4.96
C VAL A 147 3.28 8.82 5.97
N LEU A 148 4.24 7.93 5.75
CA LEU A 148 5.46 7.86 6.58
C LEU A 148 6.31 9.12 6.47
N LEU A 149 6.45 9.70 5.27
CA LEU A 149 7.17 10.97 5.08
C LEU A 149 6.44 12.12 5.77
N ASN A 150 5.11 12.17 5.68
CA ASN A 150 4.30 13.17 6.39
C ASN A 150 4.50 13.09 7.90
N LEU A 151 4.45 11.88 8.48
CA LEU A 151 4.73 11.67 9.90
C LEU A 151 6.13 12.19 10.29
N LYS A 152 7.15 11.90 9.49
CA LYS A 152 8.51 12.39 9.73
C LYS A 152 8.58 13.91 9.72
N LEU A 153 7.97 14.56 8.73
CA LEU A 153 7.93 16.02 8.62
C LEU A 153 7.27 16.66 9.85
N TYR A 154 6.17 16.08 10.35
CA TYR A 154 5.54 16.55 11.58
C TYR A 154 6.47 16.46 12.79
N ASP A 155 7.18 15.34 12.95
CA ASP A 155 8.12 15.16 14.05
C ASP A 155 9.24 16.23 13.99
N GLU A 156 9.79 16.51 12.80
CA GLU A 156 10.82 17.53 12.60
C GLU A 156 10.32 18.97 12.88
N ILE A 157 9.08 19.29 12.47
CA ILE A 157 8.47 20.61 12.74
C ILE A 157 8.23 20.81 14.24
N ILE A 158 7.76 19.78 14.95
CA ILE A 158 7.54 19.85 16.41
C ILE A 158 8.86 20.03 17.15
N VAL A 159 9.93 19.36 16.71
CA VAL A 159 11.28 19.52 17.30
C VAL A 159 11.78 20.96 17.13
N ARG A 160 11.62 21.57 15.94
CA ARG A 160 12.01 22.96 15.71
C ARG A 160 11.25 23.95 16.61
N LYS A 161 9.94 23.78 16.75
CA LYS A 161 9.10 24.64 17.64
C LYS A 161 9.44 24.56 19.13
N LYS A 162 10.19 23.55 19.58
CA LYS A 162 10.65 23.45 20.99
C LYS A 162 12.04 24.05 21.21
N ALA A 163 12.76 24.36 20.13
CA ALA A 163 14.11 24.93 20.18
C ALA A 163 14.10 26.47 20.07
N ASP A 164 12.99 27.04 19.62
CA ASP A 164 12.67 28.48 19.61
C ASP A 164 11.87 28.88 20.87
#